data_AF-A0A2J8GCK0-F1
#
_entry.id   AF-A0A2J8GCK0-F1
#
_cell.length_a   1.000
_cell.length_b   1.000
_cell.length_c   1.000
_cell.angle_alpha   90.00
_cell.angle_beta   90.00
_cell.angle_gamma   90.00
#
_symmetry.space_group_name_H-M   'P 1'
#
loop_
_entity.id
_entity.type
_entity.pdbx_description
1 polymer ?
#
loop_
_entity_poly.entity_id
_entity_poly.type
_entity_poly.pdbx_seq_one_letter_code
_entity_poly.pdbx_strand_id
1 'polypeptide(L)'
;MASPDSTPAQSSWRASVPESTATDLENLLGTGMAAAQEQLERSGGFLPFALVVENDGDVRLVAVSPADPDADGDSEFDADAMIRDISELLRQHRDEFRAAAIVCDITLVEEDSDAIHVATEHRDGAVFAAVLPYSPTTEGTEWEFGDLAADSNEPVIWAD
;
A
#
# COMPACT_ATOMS: atom_id res chain seq x y z
N MET A 1 26.47 -14.45 -13.78
CA MET A 1 25.43 -13.50 -13.38
C MET A 1 24.15 -14.30 -13.27
N ALA A 2 23.78 -14.70 -12.06
CA ALA A 2 22.52 -15.38 -11.81
C ALA A 2 21.44 -14.31 -11.74
N SER A 3 20.43 -14.39 -12.61
CA SER A 3 19.20 -13.63 -12.44
C SER A 3 18.55 -14.03 -11.12
N PRO A 4 17.99 -13.10 -10.33
CA PRO A 4 17.19 -13.50 -9.17
C PRO A 4 15.99 -14.31 -9.69
N ASP A 5 15.79 -15.49 -9.11
CA ASP A 5 14.70 -16.40 -9.38
C ASP A 5 13.38 -15.68 -9.03
N SER A 6 12.69 -15.14 -10.03
CA SER A 6 11.33 -14.62 -9.83
C SER A 6 10.48 -15.80 -9.38
N THR A 7 9.99 -15.75 -8.13
CA THR A 7 9.16 -16.80 -7.53
C THR A 7 8.00 -17.14 -8.48
N PRO A 8 7.64 -18.42 -8.70
CA PRO A 8 6.59 -18.82 -9.65
C PRO A 8 5.22 -18.14 -9.41
N ALA A 9 4.97 -17.68 -8.17
CA ALA A 9 3.81 -16.87 -7.82
C ALA A 9 3.81 -15.49 -8.49
N GLN A 10 4.96 -14.79 -8.54
CA GLN A 10 5.10 -13.48 -9.20
C GLN A 10 4.88 -13.57 -10.72
N SER A 11 5.35 -14.65 -11.35
CA SER A 11 5.13 -14.84 -12.80
C SER A 11 3.69 -15.22 -13.14
N SER A 12 2.98 -15.90 -12.24
CA SER A 12 1.63 -16.42 -12.50
C SER A 12 0.56 -15.34 -12.53
N TRP A 13 0.65 -14.33 -11.65
CA TRP A 13 -0.32 -13.23 -11.66
C TRP A 13 -0.07 -12.23 -12.79
N ARG A 14 1.20 -11.93 -13.09
CA ARG A 14 1.57 -11.06 -14.22
C ARG A 14 1.06 -11.60 -15.55
N ALA A 15 1.08 -12.92 -15.71
CA ALA A 15 0.56 -13.57 -16.92
C ALA A 15 -0.98 -13.57 -17.01
N SER A 16 -1.69 -13.23 -15.93
CA SER A 16 -3.16 -13.22 -15.88
C SER A 16 -3.79 -11.88 -16.29
N VAL A 17 -2.99 -10.83 -16.45
CA VAL A 17 -3.43 -9.46 -16.78
C VAL A 17 -2.65 -8.90 -17.99
N PRO A 18 -3.14 -7.83 -18.65
CA PRO A 18 -2.39 -7.14 -19.67
C PRO A 18 -1.04 -6.60 -19.16
N GLU A 19 -0.04 -6.48 -20.03
CA GLU A 19 1.31 -6.03 -19.65
C GLU A 19 1.32 -4.62 -19.03
N SER A 20 0.48 -3.71 -19.54
CA SER A 20 0.33 -2.37 -18.96
C SER A 20 -0.24 -2.42 -17.55
N THR A 21 -1.27 -3.24 -17.32
CA THR A 21 -1.88 -3.46 -16.00
C THR A 21 -0.86 -4.04 -15.02
N ALA A 22 -0.08 -5.05 -15.46
CA ALA A 22 0.96 -5.64 -14.64
C ALA A 22 2.03 -4.62 -14.25
N THR A 23 2.43 -3.77 -15.19
CA THR A 23 3.43 -2.71 -14.99
C THR A 23 2.94 -1.65 -14.00
N ASP A 24 1.70 -1.18 -14.15
CA ASP A 24 1.11 -0.18 -13.26
C ASP A 24 1.02 -0.71 -11.81
N LEU A 25 0.58 -1.96 -11.63
CA LEU A 25 0.44 -2.59 -10.32
C LEU A 25 1.80 -2.87 -9.66
N GLU A 26 2.81 -3.33 -10.42
CA GLU A 26 4.18 -3.48 -9.90
C GLU A 26 4.80 -2.15 -9.47
N ASN A 27 4.63 -1.11 -10.30
CA ASN A 27 5.15 0.21 -9.99
C ASN A 27 4.54 0.75 -8.70
N LEU A 28 3.22 0.63 -8.55
CA LEU A 28 2.50 1.02 -7.34
C LEU A 28 2.95 0.22 -6.12
N LEU A 29 3.07 -1.11 -6.25
CA LEU A 29 3.49 -1.99 -5.17
C LEU A 29 4.90 -1.63 -4.68
N GLY A 30 5.86 -1.54 -5.60
CA GLY A 30 7.24 -1.20 -5.27
C GLY A 30 7.38 0.20 -4.69
N THR A 31 6.67 1.19 -5.24
CA THR A 31 6.70 2.57 -4.75
C THR A 31 6.05 2.69 -3.37
N GLY A 32 4.92 2.01 -3.14
CA GLY A 32 4.21 2.01 -1.87
C GLY A 32 5.05 1.39 -0.75
N MET A 33 5.66 0.23 -1.04
CA MET A 33 6.56 -0.43 -0.09
C MET A 33 7.75 0.47 0.27
N ALA A 34 8.47 1.00 -0.74
CA ALA A 34 9.62 1.85 -0.49
C ALA A 34 9.27 3.12 0.31
N ALA A 35 8.14 3.76 -0.01
CA ALA A 35 7.69 4.96 0.70
C ALA A 35 7.30 4.69 2.16
N ALA A 36 6.68 3.54 2.45
CA ALA A 36 6.33 3.15 3.82
C ALA A 36 7.58 2.81 4.65
N GLN A 37 8.52 2.04 4.08
CA GLN A 37 9.80 1.74 4.74
C GLN A 37 10.58 3.02 5.07
N GLU A 38 10.66 3.94 4.12
CA GLU A 38 11.36 5.22 4.31
C GLU A 38 10.73 6.08 5.43
N GLN A 39 9.39 6.05 5.56
CA GLN A 39 8.69 6.73 6.65
C GLN A 39 8.93 6.05 8.00
N LEU A 40 8.93 4.71 8.07
CA LEU A 40 9.28 3.97 9.29
C LEU A 40 10.70 4.32 9.75
N GLU A 41 11.68 4.27 8.86
CA GLU A 41 13.08 4.59 9.18
C GLU A 41 13.28 6.02 9.67
N ARG A 42 12.50 6.98 9.13
CA ARG A 42 12.63 8.40 9.47
C ARG A 42 11.87 8.81 10.71
N SER A 43 10.66 8.27 10.88
CA SER A 43 9.65 8.79 11.81
C SER A 43 9.19 7.77 12.84
N GLY A 44 9.64 6.51 12.72
CA GLY A 44 9.23 5.42 13.60
C GLY A 44 7.80 4.92 13.37
N GLY A 45 7.16 5.37 12.29
CA GLY A 45 5.76 5.11 11.97
C GLY A 45 5.35 5.85 10.70
N PHE A 46 4.22 5.47 10.12
CA PHE A 46 3.60 6.17 9.00
C PHE A 46 2.08 6.12 9.09
N LEU A 47 1.41 7.14 8.55
CA LEU A 47 -0.04 7.16 8.43
C LEU A 47 -0.46 6.56 7.09
N PRO A 48 -1.70 6.05 6.96
CA PRO A 48 -2.22 5.58 5.69
C PRO A 48 -2.09 6.62 4.59
N PHE A 49 -1.68 6.19 3.40
CA PHE A 49 -1.58 7.03 2.21
C PHE A 49 -1.94 6.24 0.96
N ALA A 50 -2.17 6.96 -0.14
CA ALA A 50 -2.43 6.35 -1.43
C ALA A 50 -1.42 6.79 -2.49
N LEU A 51 -1.25 5.92 -3.48
CA LEU A 51 -0.57 6.20 -4.72
C LEU A 51 -1.55 5.97 -5.87
N VAL A 52 -1.48 6.78 -6.91
CA VAL A 52 -2.32 6.62 -8.10
C VAL A 52 -1.47 6.67 -9.36
N VAL A 53 -1.84 5.87 -10.36
CA VAL A 53 -1.36 6.03 -11.73
C VAL A 53 -2.41 6.82 -12.49
N GLU A 54 -2.07 8.04 -12.90
CA GLU A 54 -2.97 8.90 -13.68
C GLU A 54 -3.19 8.35 -15.10
N ASN A 55 -4.20 8.87 -15.79
CA ASN A 55 -4.49 8.53 -17.17
C ASN A 55 -3.34 8.81 -18.16
N ASP A 56 -2.32 9.58 -17.80
CA ASP A 56 -1.11 9.79 -18.60
C ASP A 56 0.04 8.83 -18.25
N GLY A 57 -0.11 8.04 -17.17
CA GLY A 57 0.89 7.09 -16.68
C GLY A 57 1.78 7.62 -15.56
N ASP A 58 1.59 8.87 -15.14
CA ASP A 58 2.33 9.45 -14.01
C ASP A 58 1.85 8.88 -12.67
N VAL A 59 2.81 8.62 -11.77
CA VAL A 59 2.51 8.19 -10.39
C VAL A 59 2.41 9.41 -9.49
N ARG A 60 1.34 9.52 -8.71
CA ARG A 60 1.16 10.58 -7.70
C ARG A 60 0.83 10.03 -6.33
N LEU A 61 1.32 10.73 -5.32
CA LEU A 61 0.94 10.49 -3.93
C LEU A 61 -0.32 11.29 -3.58
N VAL A 62 -1.27 10.59 -2.98
CA VAL A 62 -2.52 11.12 -2.46
C VAL A 62 -2.52 10.86 -0.96
N ALA A 63 -2.54 11.92 -0.16
CA ALA A 63 -2.67 11.83 1.28
C ALA A 63 -3.88 12.65 1.71
N VAL A 64 -4.70 12.11 2.61
CA VAL A 64 -5.66 12.89 3.37
C VAL A 64 -4.97 13.37 4.63
N SER A 65 -5.08 14.67 4.90
CA SER A 65 -4.67 15.19 6.19
C SER A 65 -5.65 14.70 7.25
N PRO A 66 -5.17 14.26 8.43
CA PRO A 66 -6.05 14.05 9.57
C PRO A 66 -6.82 15.35 9.85
N ALA A 67 -8.09 15.22 10.25
CA ALA A 67 -8.84 16.35 10.77
C ALA A 67 -8.08 16.95 11.97
N ASP A 68 -8.02 18.28 12.06
CA ASP A 68 -7.19 19.02 13.03
C ASP A 68 -7.21 18.37 14.44
N PRO A 69 -6.05 18.04 15.02
CA PRO A 69 -5.95 17.41 16.35
C PRO A 69 -6.32 18.36 17.51
N ASP A 70 -6.69 19.61 17.22
CA ASP A 70 -7.10 20.62 18.20
C ASP A 70 -8.52 20.42 18.77
N ALA A 71 -9.25 19.39 18.34
CA ALA A 71 -10.51 18.98 18.95
C ALA A 71 -10.28 17.92 20.04
N ASP A 72 -9.91 18.40 21.23
CA ASP A 72 -9.96 17.66 22.51
C ASP A 72 -9.09 16.39 22.63
N GLY A 73 -7.84 16.55 23.11
CA GLY A 73 -7.11 15.60 23.98
C GLY A 73 -6.79 14.20 23.43
N ASP A 74 -5.51 13.87 23.31
CA ASP A 74 -5.02 12.51 23.01
C ASP A 74 -5.77 11.84 21.84
N SER A 75 -6.01 12.57 20.74
CA SER A 75 -6.62 12.00 19.53
C SER A 75 -5.60 11.06 18.87
N GLU A 76 -5.66 9.79 19.25
CA GLU A 76 -5.10 8.69 18.48
C GLU A 76 -5.57 8.84 17.02
N PHE A 77 -4.63 8.79 16.07
CA PHE A 77 -4.95 8.90 14.66
C PHE A 77 -5.85 7.72 14.26
N ASP A 78 -7.11 7.99 13.92
CA ASP A 78 -8.06 6.95 13.47
C ASP A 78 -7.67 6.50 12.05
N ALA A 79 -6.77 5.52 11.97
CA ALA A 79 -6.27 4.97 10.72
C ALA A 79 -7.41 4.38 9.87
N ASP A 80 -8.42 3.78 10.49
CA ASP A 80 -9.60 3.27 9.79
C ASP A 80 -10.40 4.41 9.15
N ALA A 81 -10.55 5.55 9.82
CA ALA A 81 -11.16 6.75 9.23
C ALA A 81 -10.36 7.27 8.05
N MET A 82 -9.03 7.35 8.17
CA MET A 82 -8.18 7.79 7.06
C MET A 82 -8.27 6.85 5.86
N ILE A 83 -8.27 5.54 6.07
CA ILE A 83 -8.40 4.56 4.99
C ILE A 83 -9.76 4.71 4.29
N ARG A 84 -10.83 4.95 5.05
CA ARG A 84 -12.16 5.25 4.48
C ARG A 84 -12.13 6.52 3.64
N ASP A 85 -11.58 7.61 4.17
CA ASP A 85 -11.50 8.90 3.48
C ASP A 85 -10.65 8.81 2.19
N ILE A 86 -9.51 8.10 2.24
CA ILE A 86 -8.68 7.78 1.06
C ILE A 86 -9.52 7.02 0.04
N SER A 87 -10.19 5.94 0.47
CA SER A 87 -10.97 5.09 -0.42
C SER A 87 -12.09 5.87 -1.09
N GLU A 88 -12.81 6.71 -0.34
CA GLU A 88 -13.87 7.57 -0.87
C GLU A 88 -13.34 8.61 -1.85
N LEU A 89 -12.20 9.25 -1.56
CA LEU A 89 -11.54 10.19 -2.47
C LEU A 89 -11.15 9.49 -3.77
N LEU A 90 -10.52 8.32 -3.69
CA LEU A 90 -10.12 7.55 -4.87
C LEU A 90 -11.34 7.11 -5.69
N ARG A 91 -12.44 6.69 -5.05
CA ARG A 91 -13.70 6.35 -5.73
C ARG A 91 -14.31 7.54 -6.45
N GLN A 92 -14.30 8.72 -5.83
CA GLN A 92 -14.84 9.96 -6.42
C GLN A 92 -14.09 10.39 -7.67
N HIS A 93 -12.77 10.15 -7.69
CA HIS A 93 -11.88 10.54 -8.77
C HIS A 93 -11.43 9.36 -9.65
N ARG A 94 -12.09 8.19 -9.55
CA ARG A 94 -11.67 6.94 -10.19
C ARG A 94 -11.56 7.00 -11.72
N ASP A 95 -12.25 7.94 -12.36
CA ASP A 95 -12.20 8.16 -13.81
C ASP A 95 -10.89 8.86 -14.26
N GLU A 96 -10.16 9.47 -13.33
CA GLU A 96 -8.88 10.16 -13.56
C GLU A 96 -7.68 9.21 -13.46
N PHE A 97 -7.89 7.99 -12.93
CA PHE A 97 -6.83 7.03 -12.62
C PHE A 97 -6.95 5.74 -13.44
N ARG A 98 -5.80 5.15 -13.75
CA ARG A 98 -5.69 3.80 -14.32
C ARG A 98 -5.59 2.75 -13.22
N ALA A 99 -4.83 3.06 -12.18
CA ALA A 99 -4.58 2.19 -11.05
C ALA A 99 -4.39 3.03 -9.78
N ALA A 100 -4.58 2.40 -8.64
CA ALA A 100 -4.37 3.02 -7.34
C ALA A 100 -3.87 1.99 -6.33
N ALA A 101 -3.17 2.47 -5.31
CA ALA A 101 -2.71 1.69 -4.18
C ALA A 101 -3.05 2.41 -2.88
N ILE A 102 -3.53 1.67 -1.90
CA ILE A 102 -3.68 2.12 -0.52
C ILE A 102 -2.60 1.42 0.30
N VAL A 103 -1.81 2.20 1.01
CA VAL A 103 -0.71 1.74 1.86
C VAL A 103 -1.07 2.05 3.30
N CYS A 104 -1.05 1.04 4.16
CA CYS A 104 -1.35 1.18 5.57
C CYS A 104 -0.46 0.27 6.42
N ASP A 105 -0.37 0.65 7.69
CA ASP A 105 0.19 -0.19 8.74
C ASP A 105 -0.93 -1.09 9.28
N ILE A 106 -0.65 -2.39 9.40
CA ILE A 106 -1.59 -3.39 9.94
C ILE A 106 -0.91 -4.21 11.02
N THR A 107 -1.68 -4.68 11.99
CA THR A 107 -1.18 -5.61 13.02
C THR A 107 -1.49 -7.06 12.63
N LEU A 108 -0.44 -7.88 12.56
CA LEU A 108 -0.50 -9.32 12.36
C LEU A 108 -0.73 -10.01 13.72
N VAL A 109 -1.99 -10.18 14.09
CA VAL A 109 -2.41 -10.68 15.41
C VAL A 109 -1.80 -12.04 15.76
N GLU A 110 -1.61 -12.92 14.78
CA GLU A 110 -1.04 -14.26 15.02
C GLU A 110 0.48 -14.22 15.28
N GLU A 111 1.15 -13.19 14.80
CA GLU A 111 2.61 -13.03 14.83
C GLU A 111 3.08 -12.01 15.89
N ASP A 112 2.13 -11.29 16.52
CA ASP A 112 2.40 -10.21 17.48
C ASP A 112 3.36 -9.16 16.90
N SER A 113 3.18 -8.85 15.61
CA SER A 113 4.01 -7.94 14.83
C SER A 113 3.18 -7.01 13.96
N ASP A 114 3.78 -5.92 13.52
CA ASP A 114 3.16 -5.01 12.56
C ASP A 114 3.68 -5.29 11.14
N ALA A 115 2.93 -4.85 10.15
CA ALA A 115 3.27 -5.05 8.75
C ALA A 115 2.81 -3.91 7.87
N ILE A 116 3.62 -3.63 6.85
CA ILE A 116 3.22 -2.74 5.76
C ILE A 116 2.29 -3.54 4.85
N HIS A 117 1.07 -3.07 4.69
CA HIS A 117 0.13 -3.60 3.72
C HIS A 117 -0.01 -2.63 2.55
N VAL A 118 0.15 -3.14 1.32
CA VAL A 118 -0.07 -2.38 0.09
C VAL A 118 -1.12 -3.10 -0.73
N ALA A 119 -2.30 -2.51 -0.81
CA ALA A 119 -3.42 -2.99 -1.62
C ALA A 119 -3.51 -2.19 -2.91
N THR A 120 -3.31 -2.85 -4.05
CA THR A 120 -3.37 -2.25 -5.38
C THR A 120 -4.61 -2.70 -6.16
N GLU A 121 -5.20 -1.78 -6.91
CA GLU A 121 -6.34 -2.03 -7.77
C GLU A 121 -6.14 -1.31 -9.11
N HIS A 122 -6.49 -1.97 -10.21
CA HIS A 122 -6.50 -1.40 -11.55
C HIS A 122 -7.94 -1.29 -12.04
N ARG A 123 -8.26 -0.25 -12.82
CA ARG A 123 -9.59 -0.06 -13.44
C ARG A 123 -10.06 -1.20 -14.36
N ASP A 124 -9.16 -2.12 -14.69
CA ASP A 124 -9.45 -3.31 -15.50
C ASP A 124 -9.96 -4.47 -14.63
N GLY A 125 -10.11 -4.25 -13.31
CA GLY A 125 -10.62 -5.22 -12.34
C GLY A 125 -9.55 -6.08 -11.67
N ALA A 126 -8.27 -5.82 -11.94
CA ALA A 126 -7.17 -6.53 -11.29
C ALA A 126 -6.94 -5.97 -9.87
N VAL A 127 -6.86 -6.86 -8.88
CA VAL A 127 -6.58 -6.53 -7.47
C VAL A 127 -5.40 -7.39 -7.01
N PHE A 128 -4.40 -6.75 -6.43
CA PHE A 128 -3.27 -7.44 -5.78
C PHE A 128 -2.88 -6.73 -4.51
N ALA A 129 -2.60 -7.50 -3.47
CA ALA A 129 -2.04 -6.97 -2.24
C ALA A 129 -0.74 -7.68 -1.88
N ALA A 130 0.08 -7.00 -1.09
CA ALA A 130 1.20 -7.62 -0.42
C ALA A 130 1.34 -7.10 1.00
N VAL A 131 1.89 -7.94 1.86
CA VAL A 131 2.18 -7.68 3.25
C VAL A 131 3.67 -7.87 3.47
N LEU A 132 4.29 -6.91 4.15
CA LEU A 132 5.68 -6.96 4.57
C LEU A 132 5.76 -6.78 6.09
N PRO A 133 5.94 -7.87 6.85
CA PRO A 133 6.11 -7.80 8.29
C PRO A 133 7.34 -6.96 8.65
N TYR A 134 7.28 -6.23 9.76
CA TYR A 134 8.41 -5.50 10.31
C TYR A 134 8.39 -5.48 11.84
N SER A 135 9.58 -5.28 12.43
CA SER A 135 9.74 -5.16 13.88
C SER A 135 10.91 -4.26 14.24
N PRO A 136 10.87 -3.56 15.38
CA PRO A 136 12.04 -2.81 15.83
C PRO A 136 13.19 -3.78 16.14
N THR A 137 14.43 -3.40 15.81
CA THR A 137 15.60 -4.17 16.23
C THR A 137 15.72 -4.22 17.75
N THR A 138 16.51 -5.16 18.27
CA THR A 138 16.76 -5.27 19.73
C THR A 138 17.34 -3.97 20.34
N GLU A 139 17.98 -3.11 19.54
CA GLU A 139 18.53 -1.81 19.94
C GLU A 139 17.52 -0.65 19.76
N GLY A 140 16.35 -0.91 19.16
CA GLY A 140 15.22 0.03 19.05
C GLY A 140 15.44 1.24 18.16
N THR A 141 16.53 1.28 17.39
CA THR A 141 16.91 2.44 16.55
C THR A 141 16.75 2.17 15.05
N GLU A 142 16.55 0.90 14.67
CA GLU A 142 16.44 0.44 13.29
C GLU A 142 15.26 -0.54 13.18
N TRP A 143 14.82 -0.81 11.95
CA TRP A 143 13.71 -1.72 11.64
C TRP A 143 14.22 -2.96 10.92
N GLU A 144 13.74 -4.14 11.33
CA GLU A 144 13.95 -5.38 10.60
C GLU A 144 12.70 -5.67 9.76
N PHE A 145 12.90 -5.98 8.49
CA PHE A 145 11.83 -6.35 7.56
C PHE A 145 11.88 -7.84 7.28
N GLY A 146 10.72 -8.49 7.34
CA GLY A 146 10.54 -9.90 7.03
C GLY A 146 10.50 -10.20 5.53
N ASP A 147 9.91 -11.34 5.19
CA ASP A 147 9.68 -11.74 3.81
C ASP A 147 8.40 -11.09 3.25
N LEU A 148 8.51 -10.50 2.06
CA LEU A 148 7.34 -9.98 1.34
C LEU A 148 6.42 -11.14 0.93
N ALA A 149 5.18 -11.10 1.41
CA ALA A 149 4.15 -12.09 1.11
C ALA A 149 3.05 -11.48 0.23
N ALA A 150 2.55 -12.24 -0.73
CA ALA A 150 1.34 -11.87 -1.45
C ALA A 150 0.12 -12.05 -0.54
N ASP A 151 -0.82 -11.12 -0.62
CA ASP A 151 -2.06 -11.14 0.15
C ASP A 151 -3.28 -10.97 -0.75
N SER A 152 -4.46 -11.32 -0.23
CA SER A 152 -5.74 -11.11 -0.90
C SER A 152 -6.40 -9.82 -0.42
N ASN A 153 -6.97 -9.05 -1.33
CA ASN A 153 -7.78 -7.89 -1.00
C ASN A 153 -9.06 -7.84 -1.85
N GLU A 154 -10.10 -7.20 -1.32
CA GLU A 154 -11.33 -6.93 -2.07
C GLU A 154 -11.19 -5.61 -2.85
N PRO A 155 -11.81 -5.49 -4.04
CA PRO A 155 -11.83 -4.22 -4.77
C PRO A 155 -12.63 -3.19 -3.97
N VAL A 156 -12.10 -1.96 -3.88
CA VAL A 156 -12.73 -0.86 -3.12
C VAL A 156 -13.01 0.33 -4.03
N ILE A 157 -12.16 0.58 -5.02
CA ILE A 157 -12.13 1.82 -5.81
C ILE A 157 -13.03 1.72 -7.05
N TRP A 158 -12.93 0.60 -7.78
CA TRP A 158 -13.74 0.31 -8.97
C TRP A 158 -14.83 -0.75 -8.70
N ALA A 159 -15.06 -1.12 -7.43
CA ALA A 159 -16.24 -1.89 -7.05
C ALA A 159 -17.55 -1.10 -7.28
N ASP A 160 -18.58 -1.79 -7.78
CA ASP A 160 -19.91 -1.24 -8.09
C ASP A 160 -20.70 -0.86 -6.82
#